data_AF-A0A1H7NWN0-F1
#
_entry.id   AF-A0A1H7NWN0-F1
#
_cell.length_a   1.000
_cell.length_b   1.000
_cell.length_c   1.000
_cell.angle_alpha   90.00
_cell.angle_beta   90.00
_cell.angle_gamma   90.00
#
_symmetry.space_group_name_H-M   'P 1'
#
loop_
_entity.id
_entity.type
_entity.pdbx_description
1 polymer ?
#
loop_
_entity_poly.entity_id
_entity_poly.type
_entity_poly.pdbx_seq_one_letter_code
_entity_poly.pdbx_strand_id
1 'polypeptide(L)' 'MMLQTTAFAAARSRAHGPTAALWHAVELHRPPAEVDSACELTVCGSLARVTTEQPWPLQASDVCPACAALAR' A
#
# COMPACT_ATOMS: atom_id res chain seq x y z
N MET A 1 25.73 2.96 -2.94
CA MET A 1 24.76 3.88 -2.33
C MET A 1 23.39 3.21 -2.42
N MET A 2 23.00 2.46 -1.39
CA MET A 2 21.61 1.98 -1.27
C MET A 2 20.79 3.17 -0.79
N LEU A 3 19.92 3.69 -1.65
CA LEU A 3 18.92 4.68 -1.28
C LEU A 3 17.90 3.98 -0.35
N GLN A 4 18.23 3.88 0.93
CA GLN A 4 17.31 3.45 1.98
C GLN A 4 16.35 4.59 2.33
N THR A 5 15.56 5.03 1.36
CA THR A 5 14.34 5.78 1.64
C THR A 5 13.22 4.77 1.59
N THR A 6 13.03 4.05 2.69
CA THR A 6 11.87 3.20 2.89
C THR A 6 10.64 4.11 2.88
N ALA A 7 9.97 4.22 1.74
CA ALA A 7 8.78 5.03 1.56
C ALA A 7 7.57 4.11 1.47
N PHE A 8 6.51 4.44 2.22
CA PHE A 8 5.25 3.72 2.13
C PHE A 8 4.32 4.41 1.12
N ALA A 9 3.78 3.63 0.20
CA ALA A 9 2.71 4.06 -0.69
C ALA A 9 1.38 3.41 -0.29
N ALA A 10 0.28 4.06 -0.67
CA ALA A 10 -1.03 3.47 -0.57
C ALA A 10 -1.26 2.43 -1.67
N ALA A 11 -1.90 1.32 -1.31
CA ALA A 11 -2.40 0.34 -2.27
C ALA A 11 -3.82 -0.06 -1.92
N ARG A 12 -4.66 -0.25 -2.94
CA ARG A 12 -6.04 -0.71 -2.75
C ARG A 12 -6.16 -2.16 -3.18
N SER A 13 -6.61 -3.02 -2.27
CA SER A 13 -6.94 -4.40 -2.60
C SER A 13 -8.20 -4.46 -3.45
N ARG A 14 -8.36 -5.54 -4.22
CA ARG A 14 -9.61 -5.81 -4.92
C ARG A 14 -10.55 -6.55 -3.98
N ALA A 15 -11.82 -6.17 -3.96
CA ALA A 15 -12.84 -6.96 -3.28
C ALA A 15 -12.86 -8.39 -3.87
N HIS A 16 -12.90 -9.40 -2.99
CA HIS A 16 -12.99 -10.80 -3.39
C HIS A 16 -14.01 -11.52 -2.50
N GLY A 17 -15.10 -11.96 -3.11
CA GLY A 17 -16.23 -12.55 -2.40
C GLY A 17 -16.79 -11.59 -1.33
N PRO A 18 -16.93 -12.03 -0.06
CA PRO A 18 -17.45 -11.18 1.02
C PRO A 18 -16.43 -10.15 1.55
N THR A 19 -15.19 -10.18 1.07
CA THR A 19 -14.12 -9.31 1.57
C THR A 19 -14.17 -7.96 0.86
N ALA A 20 -14.40 -6.88 1.61
CA ALA A 20 -14.35 -5.52 1.09
C ALA A 20 -12.94 -5.14 0.60
N ALA A 21 -12.87 -4.25 -0.39
CA ALA A 21 -11.63 -3.61 -0.79
C ALA A 21 -11.16 -2.68 0.34
N LEU A 22 -9.90 -2.82 0.76
CA LEU A 22 -9.29 -2.01 1.80
C LEU A 22 -8.03 -1.31 1.29
N TRP A 23 -7.63 -0.24 1.98
CA TRP A 23 -6.34 0.41 1.80
C TRP A 23 -5.26 -0.26 2.64
N HIS A 24 -4.09 -0.41 2.05
CA HIS A 24 -2.94 -1.06 2.63
C HIS A 24 -1.67 -0.22 2.43
N ALA A 25 -0.70 -0.43 3.32
CA ALA A 25 0.65 0.09 3.16
C ALA A 25 1.47 -0.88 2.29
N VAL A 26 2.22 -0.33 1.34
CA VAL A 26 3.22 -1.05 0.55
C VAL A 26 4.58 -0.39 0.76
N GLU A 27 5.57 -1.19 1.11
CA GLU A 27 6.95 -0.76 1.19
C GLU A 27 7.53 -0.67 -0.22
N LEU A 28 7.97 0.51 -0.64
CA LEU A 28 8.59 0.71 -1.94
C LEU A 28 10.11 0.69 -1.80
N HIS A 29 10.77 -0.17 -2.58
CA HIS A 29 12.23 -0.21 -2.72
C HIS A 29 12.73 0.45 -4.02
N ARG A 30 11.81 0.97 -4.83
CA ARG A 30 12.11 1.69 -6.07
C ARG A 30 11.31 3.00 -6.15
N PRO A 31 11.74 3.97 -6.96
CA PRO A 31 11.01 5.22 -7.15
C PRO A 31 9.54 5.00 -7.55
N PRO A 32 8.59 5.82 -7.08
CA PRO A 32 7.18 5.68 -7.44
C PRO A 32 6.91 5.74 -8.94
N ALA A 33 7.70 6.51 -9.70
CA ALA A 33 7.61 6.59 -11.17
C ALA A 33 7.91 5.25 -11.88
N GLU A 34 8.60 4.31 -11.21
CA GLU A 34 8.89 2.98 -11.74
C GLU A 34 7.82 1.95 -11.32
N VAL A 35 6.85 2.33 -10.47
CA VAL A 35 5.75 1.47 -10.03
C VAL A 35 4.56 1.73 -10.94
N ASP A 36 4.61 1.17 -12.15
CA ASP A 36 3.50 1.26 -13.10
C ASP A 36 2.35 0.34 -12.71
N SER A 37 1.50 0.82 -11.79
CA SER A 37 0.24 0.17 -11.44
C SER A 37 0.39 -1.31 -11.02
N ALA A 38 1.56 -1.70 -10.54
CA ALA A 38 1.88 -3.09 -10.23
C ALA A 38 1.04 -3.61 -9.06
N CYS A 39 0.68 -4.90 -9.12
CA CYS A 39 0.19 -5.60 -7.94
C CYS A 39 1.41 -5.94 -7.08
N GLU A 40 1.50 -5.31 -5.92
CA GLU A 40 2.59 -5.55 -4.97
C GLU A 40 2.04 -6.29 -3.74
N LEU A 41 2.95 -6.99 -3.05
CA LEU A 41 2.63 -7.58 -1.75
C LEU A 41 2.62 -6.46 -0.71
N THR A 42 1.48 -6.30 -0.03
CA THR A 42 1.33 -5.34 1.08
C THR A 42 2.03 -5.85 2.32
N VAL A 43 2.34 -4.95 3.27
CA VAL A 43 3.02 -5.33 4.52
C VAL A 43 2.23 -6.39 5.31
N CYS A 44 0.91 -6.39 5.21
CA CYS A 44 0.06 -7.40 5.85
C CYS A 44 -0.12 -8.69 5.02
N GLY A 45 0.63 -8.88 3.93
CA GLY A 45 0.60 -10.08 3.09
C GLY A 45 -0.57 -10.15 2.10
N SER A 46 -1.39 -9.11 1.99
CA SER A 46 -2.46 -9.02 0.98
C SER A 46 -1.90 -8.57 -0.37
N LEU A 47 -2.47 -9.04 -1.47
CA LEU A 47 -2.21 -8.51 -2.81
C LEU A 47 -3.07 -7.27 -3.06
N ALA A 48 -2.44 -6.15 -3.36
CA ALA A 48 -3.12 -4.90 -3.66
C ALA A 48 -2.46 -4.19 -4.84
N ARG A 49 -3.25 -3.39 -5.56
CA ARG A 49 -2.71 -2.53 -6.61
C ARG A 49 -2.17 -1.25 -5.96
N VAL A 50 -0.90 -0.97 -6.19
CA VAL A 50 -0.28 0.27 -5.69
C VAL A 50 -0.83 1.46 -6.47
N THR A 51 -1.14 2.53 -5.74
CA THR A 51 -1.33 3.87 -6.30
C THR A 51 -0.24 4.76 -5.72
N THR A 52 0.58 5.31 -6.59
CA THR A 52 1.72 6.16 -6.20
C THR A 52 1.34 7.63 -6.02
N GLU A 53 0.13 7.99 -6.40
CA GLU A 53 -0.43 9.35 -6.28
C GLU A 53 -0.90 9.66 -4.84
N GLN A 54 -1.11 8.63 -4.03
CA GLN A 54 -1.57 8.76 -2.65
C GLN A 54 -0.45 8.32 -1.69
N PRO A 55 0.15 9.26 -0.93
CA PRO A 55 1.13 8.91 0.07
C PRO A 55 0.47 8.16 1.23
N TRP A 56 1.23 7.27 1.87
CA TRP A 56 0.83 6.70 3.15
C TRP A 56 1.30 7.61 4.31
N PRO A 57 0.52 7.79 5.39
CA PRO A 57 -0.78 7.19 5.66
C PRO A 57 -1.97 7.90 4.99
N LEU A 58 -2.96 7.11 4.57
CA LEU A 58 -4.23 7.61 4.05
C LEU A 58 -5.19 7.95 5.20
N GLN A 59 -5.83 9.12 5.12
CA GLN A 59 -6.99 9.43 5.94
C GLN A 59 -8.26 8.85 5.29
N ALA A 60 -8.44 7.54 5.45
CA ALA A 60 -9.61 6.82 4.94
C ALA A 60 -10.19 5.91 6.03
N SER A 61 -11.50 5.61 5.95
CA SER A 61 -12.18 4.72 6.90
C SER A 61 -12.02 3.24 6.54
N ASP A 62 -11.72 2.92 5.29
CA ASP A 62 -11.53 1.58 4.76
C ASP A 62 -10.05 1.14 4.78
N VAL A 63 -9.30 1.52 5.82
CA VAL A 63 -7.90 1.09 6.00
C VAL A 63 -7.82 -0.26 6.70
N CYS A 64 -6.99 -1.16 6.19
CA CYS A 64 -6.69 -2.44 6.84
C CYS A 64 -6.17 -2.23 8.27
N PRO A 65 -6.76 -2.83 9.32
CA PRO A 65 -6.36 -2.61 10.71
C PRO A 65 -4.88 -2.92 10.99
N ALA A 66 -4.32 -3.94 10.33
CA ALA A 66 -2.90 -4.28 10.45
C ALA A 66 -2.00 -3.18 9.84
N CYS A 67 -2.38 -2.63 8.69
CA CYS A 67 -1.64 -1.52 8.07
C CYS A 67 -1.83 -0.20 8.83
N ALA A 68 -3.01 0.04 9.41
CA ALA A 68 -3.28 1.22 10.22
C ALA A 68 -2.35 1.33 11.45
N ALA A 69 -1.83 0.22 11.95
CA ALA A 69 -0.83 0.23 13.02
C ALA A 69 0.53 0.81 12.58
N LEU A 70 0.85 0.77 11.28
CA LEU A 70 2.07 1.34 10.70
C LEU A 70 1.97 2.85 10.43
N ALA A 71 0.76 3.41 10.56
CA ALA A 71 0.48 4.83 10.34
C ALA A 71 0.64 5.70 11.61
N ARG A 72 1.00 5.10 12.76
CA ARG A 72 1.23 5.76 14.05
C ARG A 72 2.72 5.86 14.34
#